data_AF-A0A558HLS8-F1
#
_entry.id   AF-A0A558HLS8-F1
#
_cell.length_a   1.000
_cell.length_b   1.000
_cell.length_c   1.000
_cell.angle_alpha   90.00
_cell.angle_beta   90.00
_cell.angle_gamma   90.00
#
_symmetry.space_group_name_H-M   'P 1'
#
loop_
_entity.id
_entity.type
_entity.pdbx_description
1 polymer ?
#
loop_
_entity_poly.entity_id
_entity_poly.type
_entity_poly.pdbx_seq_one_letter_code
_entity_poly.pdbx_strand_id
1 'polypeptide(L)'
;MAQVRITQQGTIHCFPAGLKDASGKLVNAEISAVAYDGERLLMASDKPIPGEGRSAVFSLPLDSSGPDDSQLEYLTAARIRQAVKYEDFALTTDGRHMLATTGFDRIDSESHDLNDYNHLLIWPLDEPDKVQVVDPDPRDGVEGSLEFRQKLDAAIGEPYYKIEGLAVVPSDKGDGLLLFGVREQGNSHDDFQYVRRVIGARYALTDSDNIEFIEELHDVYAFDPAEYAGVRHECGLSSLEYDPYHARLYLVTSFETEQAGEEVIGGYLWVLSLADFHAGKAPTLVKNEAGEVLEFEHKAEGLAVLDRERLFVVYDNDRNYALGSVDARDERHACEAPYTLLTLT
;
A
#
# COMPACT_ATOMS: atom_id res chain seq x y z
N MET A 1 -18.94 16.13 4.61
CA MET A 1 -17.49 16.29 4.83
C MET A 1 -17.07 15.12 5.69
N ALA A 2 -15.99 14.42 5.34
CA ALA A 2 -15.48 13.35 6.18
C ALA A 2 -14.61 13.98 7.29
N GLN A 3 -15.07 13.89 8.52
CA GLN A 3 -14.30 14.23 9.70
C GLN A 3 -13.91 12.95 10.42
N VAL A 4 -12.76 12.96 11.07
CA VAL A 4 -12.26 11.84 11.85
C VAL A 4 -11.65 12.30 13.17
N ARG A 5 -11.63 11.37 14.13
CA ARG A 5 -10.87 11.46 15.37
C ARG A 5 -9.81 10.37 15.40
N ILE A 6 -8.61 10.70 15.87
CA ILE A 6 -7.62 9.71 16.30
C ILE A 6 -8.08 9.10 17.61
N THR A 7 -8.44 7.82 17.60
CA THR A 7 -8.93 7.10 18.79
C THR A 7 -7.85 6.27 19.47
N GLN A 8 -6.82 5.86 18.73
CA GLN A 8 -5.71 5.11 19.27
C GLN A 8 -4.47 5.30 18.39
N GLN A 9 -3.30 5.26 19.02
CA GLN A 9 -1.99 5.20 18.36
C GLN A 9 -1.10 4.25 19.16
N GLY A 10 -0.09 3.70 18.51
CA GLY A 10 0.92 2.88 19.17
C GLY A 10 1.96 2.34 18.20
N THR A 11 2.72 1.35 18.65
CA THR A 11 3.71 0.63 17.84
C THR A 11 3.42 -0.86 17.79
N ILE A 12 3.77 -1.51 16.69
CA ILE A 12 3.69 -2.97 16.48
C ILE A 12 5.12 -3.52 16.42
N HIS A 13 5.42 -4.58 17.16
CA HIS A 13 6.67 -5.32 17.03
C HIS A 13 6.60 -6.29 15.84
N CYS A 14 6.99 -5.81 14.65
CA CYS A 14 6.90 -6.59 13.42
C CYS A 14 7.90 -7.75 13.37
N PHE A 15 9.08 -7.58 13.99
CA PHE A 15 10.17 -8.54 13.94
C PHE A 15 10.85 -8.74 15.30
N PRO A 16 11.61 -9.85 15.49
CA PRO A 16 12.41 -10.03 16.69
C PRO A 16 13.40 -8.89 16.90
N ALA A 17 13.44 -8.35 18.13
CA ALA A 17 14.39 -7.31 18.50
C ALA A 17 15.84 -7.74 18.24
N GLY A 18 16.63 -6.83 17.65
CA GLY A 18 18.04 -7.09 17.32
C GLY A 18 18.27 -7.98 16.10
N LEU A 19 17.22 -8.32 15.34
CA LEU A 19 17.37 -9.01 14.06
C LEU A 19 18.25 -8.20 13.10
N LYS A 20 19.18 -8.88 12.44
CA LYS A 20 20.11 -8.29 11.49
C LYS A 20 20.02 -8.93 10.12
N ASP A 21 20.24 -8.11 9.10
CA ASP A 21 20.37 -8.55 7.72
C ASP A 21 21.73 -9.22 7.45
N ALA A 22 21.93 -9.68 6.21
CA ALA A 22 23.19 -10.30 5.78
C ALA A 22 24.41 -9.35 5.86
N SER A 23 24.19 -8.03 5.90
CA SER A 23 25.24 -7.02 6.05
C SER A 23 25.54 -6.69 7.53
N GLY A 24 24.79 -7.27 8.47
CA GLY A 24 24.92 -7.02 9.90
C GLY A 24 24.22 -5.76 10.41
N LYS A 25 23.43 -5.09 9.56
CA LYS A 25 22.58 -3.95 9.94
C LYS A 25 21.28 -4.44 10.55
N LEU A 26 20.69 -3.64 11.43
CA LEU A 26 19.38 -3.96 12.00
C LEU A 26 18.32 -3.97 10.88
N VAL A 27 17.44 -4.97 10.94
CA VAL A 27 16.26 -5.02 10.07
C VAL A 27 15.28 -3.97 10.58
N ASN A 28 14.86 -3.10 9.66
CA ASN A 28 13.93 -2.03 9.94
C ASN A 28 12.54 -2.38 9.44
N ALA A 29 11.52 -2.14 10.24
CA ALA A 29 10.13 -2.24 9.86
C ALA A 29 9.74 -0.98 9.09
N GLU A 30 9.59 -1.16 7.79
CA GLU A 30 9.20 -0.17 6.79
C GLU A 30 7.85 -0.66 6.24
N ILE A 31 6.76 -0.38 6.96
CA ILE A 31 5.44 -0.98 6.70
C ILE A 31 4.67 -0.09 5.72
N SER A 32 4.52 -0.59 4.51
CA SER A 32 3.90 0.10 3.38
C SER A 32 2.48 -0.38 3.11
N ALA A 33 2.19 -1.68 3.27
CA ALA A 33 0.88 -2.25 2.95
C ALA A 33 0.11 -2.71 4.20
N VAL A 34 -1.21 -2.52 4.20
CA VAL A 34 -2.12 -3.13 5.18
C VAL A 34 -3.50 -3.41 4.58
N ALA A 35 -4.10 -4.54 4.93
CA ALA A 35 -5.50 -4.86 4.65
C ALA A 35 -6.15 -5.54 5.86
N TYR A 36 -7.46 -5.42 6.00
CA TYR A 36 -8.22 -6.05 7.09
C TYR A 36 -9.20 -7.09 6.54
N ASP A 37 -9.06 -8.34 6.97
CA ASP A 37 -9.85 -9.46 6.45
C ASP A 37 -11.20 -9.67 7.18
N GLY A 38 -11.50 -8.82 8.17
CA GLY A 38 -12.64 -8.97 9.07
C GLY A 38 -12.27 -9.52 10.45
N GLU A 39 -11.09 -10.12 10.60
CA GLU A 39 -10.56 -10.71 11.84
C GLU A 39 -9.12 -10.24 12.16
N ARG A 40 -8.27 -10.15 11.13
CA ARG A 40 -6.83 -9.89 11.23
C ARG A 40 -6.42 -8.78 10.29
N LEU A 41 -5.36 -8.08 10.69
CA LEU A 41 -4.59 -7.21 9.81
C LEU A 41 -3.57 -8.08 9.06
N LEU A 42 -3.56 -7.99 7.73
CA LEU A 42 -2.44 -8.44 6.91
C LEU A 42 -1.57 -7.22 6.62
N MET A 43 -0.27 -7.33 6.84
CA MET A 43 0.68 -6.22 6.73
C MET A 43 1.90 -6.66 5.92
N ALA A 44 2.53 -5.73 5.20
CA ALA A 44 3.80 -5.98 4.54
C ALA A 44 4.83 -4.89 4.80
N SER A 45 6.09 -5.31 4.87
CA SER A 45 7.23 -4.41 4.80
C SER A 45 7.79 -4.29 3.38
N ASP A 46 8.27 -3.10 3.02
CA ASP A 46 8.97 -2.87 1.76
C ASP A 46 10.36 -3.56 1.72
N LYS A 47 10.94 -3.92 2.88
CA LYS A 47 12.25 -4.56 3.00
C LYS A 47 12.16 -6.09 3.16
N PRO A 48 13.10 -6.84 2.56
CA PRO A 48 13.24 -8.28 2.80
C PRO A 48 13.57 -8.59 4.27
N ILE A 49 12.95 -9.64 4.79
CA ILE A 49 13.15 -10.08 6.18
C ILE A 49 13.94 -11.39 6.21
N PRO A 50 15.14 -11.43 6.83
CA PRO A 50 16.03 -12.58 6.78
C PRO A 50 15.52 -13.75 7.63
N GLY A 51 15.73 -14.99 7.19
CA GLY A 51 15.41 -16.22 7.93
C GLY A 51 14.26 -17.03 7.32
N GLU A 52 14.33 -18.36 7.43
CA GLU A 52 13.40 -19.26 6.73
C GLU A 52 11.95 -19.20 7.22
N GLY A 53 11.75 -19.00 8.52
CA GLY A 53 10.42 -18.86 9.13
C GLY A 53 9.92 -17.42 9.23
N ARG A 54 10.45 -16.51 8.41
CA ARG A 54 10.09 -15.08 8.41
C ARG A 54 9.85 -14.59 6.99
N SER A 55 9.06 -13.53 6.92
CA SER A 55 8.64 -12.91 5.67
C SER A 55 8.42 -11.42 5.89
N ALA A 56 8.48 -10.66 4.80
CA ALA A 56 8.05 -9.26 4.78
C ALA A 56 6.55 -9.13 4.99
N VAL A 57 5.78 -10.18 4.67
CA VAL A 57 4.34 -10.25 4.88
C VAL A 57 4.02 -11.04 6.13
N PHE A 58 3.16 -10.47 6.97
CA PHE A 58 2.69 -11.09 8.19
C PHE A 58 1.23 -10.70 8.47
N SER A 59 0.60 -11.44 9.37
CA SER A 59 -0.74 -11.12 9.87
C SER A 59 -0.76 -11.10 11.38
N LEU A 60 -1.68 -10.33 11.95
CA LEU A 60 -1.91 -10.28 13.39
C LEU A 60 -3.39 -9.96 13.70
N PRO A 61 -3.96 -10.50 14.78
CA PRO A 61 -5.32 -10.17 15.20
C PRO A 61 -5.47 -8.69 15.54
N LEU A 62 -6.65 -8.14 15.28
CA LEU A 62 -7.04 -6.82 15.74
C LEU A 62 -8.25 -6.93 16.66
N ASP A 63 -8.09 -6.49 17.92
CA ASP A 63 -9.18 -6.48 18.88
C ASP A 63 -9.49 -5.06 19.38
N SER A 64 -10.38 -4.95 20.38
CA SER A 64 -10.78 -3.66 20.96
C SER A 64 -9.65 -2.88 21.65
N SER A 65 -8.54 -3.54 21.98
CA SER A 65 -7.33 -2.96 22.55
C SER A 65 -6.30 -2.57 21.50
N GLY A 66 -6.52 -2.94 20.23
CA GLY A 66 -5.62 -2.67 19.12
C GLY A 66 -5.01 -3.94 18.51
N PRO A 67 -3.97 -3.79 17.67
CA PRO A 67 -3.24 -4.92 17.09
C PRO A 67 -2.55 -5.76 18.19
N ASP A 68 -2.74 -7.09 18.16
CA ASP A 68 -2.06 -8.04 19.06
C ASP A 68 -0.84 -8.66 18.37
N ASP A 69 0.31 -8.00 18.50
CA ASP A 69 1.57 -8.46 17.91
C ASP A 69 2.17 -9.72 18.57
N SER A 70 1.62 -10.16 19.72
CA SER A 70 2.04 -11.42 20.36
C SER A 70 1.55 -12.66 19.61
N GLN A 71 0.55 -12.50 18.73
CA GLN A 71 -0.02 -13.53 17.87
C GLN A 71 0.35 -13.33 16.39
N LEU A 72 1.44 -12.61 16.12
CA LEU A 72 1.90 -12.36 14.76
C LEU A 72 2.32 -13.67 14.05
N GLU A 73 1.85 -13.85 12.82
CA GLU A 73 2.15 -14.99 11.96
C GLU A 73 2.77 -14.51 10.63
N TYR A 74 3.95 -15.03 10.27
CA TYR A 74 4.59 -14.72 8.99
C TYR A 74 4.03 -15.59 7.86
N LEU A 75 3.71 -14.97 6.72
CA LEU A 75 3.29 -15.68 5.51
C LEU A 75 4.53 -16.08 4.72
N THR A 76 4.92 -17.36 4.83
CA THR A 76 6.22 -17.84 4.33
C THR A 76 6.17 -18.57 2.99
N ALA A 77 5.05 -18.52 2.27
CA ALA A 77 4.94 -19.08 0.93
C ALA A 77 6.06 -18.54 0.03
N ALA A 78 6.62 -19.40 -0.84
CA ALA A 78 7.85 -19.09 -1.56
C ALA A 78 7.74 -17.79 -2.39
N ARG A 79 6.62 -17.58 -3.10
CA ARG A 79 6.41 -16.36 -3.90
C ARG A 79 6.22 -15.12 -3.03
N ILE A 80 5.56 -15.25 -1.89
CA ILE A 80 5.41 -14.14 -0.94
C ILE A 80 6.78 -13.70 -0.41
N ARG A 81 7.66 -14.65 -0.08
CA ARG A 81 9.02 -14.35 0.40
C ARG A 81 9.97 -13.85 -0.69
N GLN A 82 9.69 -14.18 -1.94
CA GLN A 82 10.50 -13.78 -3.08
C GLN A 82 10.28 -12.32 -3.46
N ALA A 83 9.03 -11.84 -3.44
CA ALA A 83 8.73 -10.46 -3.80
C ALA A 83 9.36 -9.46 -2.82
N VAL A 84 9.80 -8.32 -3.37
CA VAL A 84 10.51 -7.26 -2.65
C VAL A 84 9.85 -5.92 -2.93
N LYS A 85 9.86 -5.00 -1.95
CA LYS A 85 9.13 -3.73 -1.99
C LYS A 85 7.64 -3.94 -2.17
N TYR A 86 7.00 -4.65 -1.26
CA TYR A 86 5.55 -4.56 -1.14
C TYR A 86 5.19 -3.09 -0.93
N GLU A 87 4.14 -2.61 -1.59
CA GLU A 87 3.71 -1.23 -1.44
C GLU A 87 2.24 -1.13 -1.03
N ASP A 88 1.36 -2.05 -1.47
CA ASP A 88 -0.04 -2.04 -1.04
C ASP A 88 -0.72 -3.42 -1.14
N PHE A 89 -1.86 -3.54 -0.44
CA PHE A 89 -2.73 -4.71 -0.44
C PHE A 89 -4.16 -4.33 -0.84
N ALA A 90 -4.88 -5.28 -1.43
CA ALA A 90 -6.31 -5.11 -1.69
C ALA A 90 -7.04 -6.44 -1.57
N LEU A 91 -8.27 -6.39 -1.06
CA LEU A 91 -9.19 -7.52 -1.14
C LEU A 91 -10.01 -7.44 -2.43
N THR A 92 -10.32 -8.60 -3.03
CA THR A 92 -11.35 -8.67 -4.07
C THR A 92 -12.69 -8.19 -3.53
N THR A 93 -13.59 -7.75 -4.42
CA THR A 93 -14.89 -7.16 -4.02
C THR A 93 -15.79 -8.13 -3.24
N ASP A 94 -15.56 -9.43 -3.39
CA ASP A 94 -16.23 -10.50 -2.66
C ASP A 94 -15.49 -10.93 -1.38
N GLY A 95 -14.34 -10.33 -1.08
CA GLY A 95 -13.51 -10.59 0.08
C GLY A 95 -12.83 -11.96 0.10
N ARG A 96 -12.81 -12.70 -1.02
CA ARG A 96 -12.30 -14.08 -1.05
C ARG A 96 -10.81 -14.19 -1.37
N HIS A 97 -10.23 -13.19 -2.03
CA HIS A 97 -8.82 -13.19 -2.40
C HIS A 97 -8.13 -11.93 -1.91
N MET A 98 -6.87 -12.10 -1.53
CA MET A 98 -5.94 -11.02 -1.27
C MET A 98 -5.10 -10.78 -2.52
N LEU A 99 -4.88 -9.52 -2.84
CA LEU A 99 -3.91 -9.07 -3.82
C LEU A 99 -2.81 -8.29 -3.14
N ALA A 100 -1.61 -8.38 -3.70
CA ALA A 100 -0.47 -7.57 -3.28
C ALA A 100 0.28 -7.03 -4.48
N THR A 101 0.69 -5.76 -4.41
CA THR A 101 1.55 -5.14 -5.42
C THR A 101 2.90 -4.79 -4.82
N THR A 102 3.94 -4.90 -5.65
CA THR A 102 5.23 -4.27 -5.37
C THR A 102 5.37 -2.92 -6.08
N GLY A 103 6.52 -2.26 -5.92
CA GLY A 103 6.77 -0.93 -6.48
C GLY A 103 6.86 -0.84 -8.01
N PHE A 104 7.21 -1.92 -8.72
CA PHE A 104 7.50 -1.89 -10.16
C PHE A 104 8.55 -0.82 -10.57
N ASP A 105 9.35 -0.31 -9.63
CA ASP A 105 10.27 0.81 -9.82
C ASP A 105 11.65 0.40 -10.35
N ARG A 106 11.89 -0.91 -10.48
CA ARG A 106 13.18 -1.47 -10.89
C ARG A 106 12.98 -2.55 -11.92
N ILE A 107 13.71 -2.47 -13.02
CA ILE A 107 13.74 -3.51 -14.05
C ILE A 107 15.13 -3.54 -14.68
N ASP A 108 15.59 -4.74 -15.00
CA ASP A 108 16.78 -4.95 -15.80
C ASP A 108 16.33 -5.51 -17.16
N SER A 109 16.75 -4.89 -18.26
CA SER A 109 16.29 -5.27 -19.60
C SER A 109 17.08 -6.45 -20.18
N GLU A 110 18.19 -6.84 -19.57
CA GLU A 110 19.09 -7.89 -20.03
C GLU A 110 19.02 -9.16 -19.17
N SER A 111 18.61 -9.05 -17.90
CA SER A 111 18.61 -10.10 -16.89
C SER A 111 17.33 -10.14 -16.07
N HIS A 112 17.17 -11.17 -15.23
CA HIS A 112 16.02 -11.34 -14.33
C HIS A 112 16.30 -10.86 -12.90
N ASP A 113 17.45 -10.21 -12.65
CA ASP A 113 17.95 -9.89 -11.30
C ASP A 113 17.03 -8.93 -10.53
N LEU A 114 16.16 -8.20 -11.23
CA LEU A 114 15.23 -7.23 -10.65
C LEU A 114 13.75 -7.65 -10.76
N ASN A 115 13.46 -8.89 -11.20
CA ASN A 115 12.07 -9.37 -11.32
C ASN A 115 11.34 -9.40 -9.98
N ASP A 116 12.07 -9.57 -8.87
CA ASP A 116 11.52 -9.58 -7.50
C ASP A 116 10.82 -8.26 -7.12
N TYR A 117 11.13 -7.15 -7.80
CA TYR A 117 10.49 -5.84 -7.64
C TYR A 117 9.23 -5.64 -8.49
N ASN A 118 8.86 -6.61 -9.33
CA ASN A 118 7.76 -6.51 -10.29
C ASN A 118 6.77 -7.65 -10.08
N HIS A 119 5.94 -7.53 -9.04
CA HIS A 119 4.96 -8.55 -8.67
C HIS A 119 3.59 -7.93 -8.44
N LEU A 120 2.60 -8.50 -9.13
CA LEU A 120 1.22 -8.50 -8.70
C LEU A 120 0.90 -9.94 -8.30
N LEU A 121 0.61 -10.14 -7.02
CA LEU A 121 0.31 -11.45 -6.44
C LEU A 121 -1.18 -11.55 -6.12
N ILE A 122 -1.72 -12.77 -6.21
CA ILE A 122 -3.07 -13.11 -5.74
C ILE A 122 -3.06 -14.45 -5.02
N TRP A 123 -3.83 -14.56 -3.93
CA TRP A 123 -4.11 -15.83 -3.27
C TRP A 123 -5.51 -15.84 -2.64
N PRO A 124 -6.16 -17.01 -2.51
CA PRO A 124 -7.33 -17.14 -1.64
C PRO A 124 -6.96 -16.75 -0.22
N LEU A 125 -7.76 -15.89 0.42
CA LEU A 125 -7.42 -15.19 1.66
C LEU A 125 -6.87 -16.10 2.78
N ASP A 126 -7.47 -17.28 2.97
CA ASP A 126 -7.08 -18.24 4.01
C ASP A 126 -6.01 -19.25 3.56
N GLU A 127 -5.56 -19.18 2.31
CA GLU A 127 -4.62 -20.13 1.70
C GLU A 127 -3.41 -19.42 1.06
N PRO A 128 -2.59 -18.68 1.83
CA PRO A 128 -1.44 -17.94 1.30
C PRO A 128 -0.39 -18.82 0.61
N ASP A 129 -0.36 -20.13 0.91
CA ASP A 129 0.49 -21.10 0.22
C ASP A 129 0.07 -21.36 -1.24
N LYS A 130 -1.14 -20.93 -1.65
CA LYS A 130 -1.64 -20.99 -3.03
C LYS A 130 -1.41 -19.71 -3.82
N VAL A 131 -0.52 -18.84 -3.34
CA VAL A 131 -0.15 -17.60 -4.03
C VAL A 131 0.28 -17.83 -5.48
N GLN A 132 -0.23 -16.99 -6.36
CA GLN A 132 0.04 -16.97 -7.79
C GLN A 132 0.53 -15.59 -8.21
N VAL A 133 1.39 -15.58 -9.24
CA VAL A 133 1.80 -14.36 -9.94
C VAL A 133 0.76 -14.07 -11.03
N VAL A 134 0.28 -12.83 -11.10
CA VAL A 134 -0.60 -12.34 -12.16
C VAL A 134 0.25 -11.96 -13.38
N ASP A 135 -0.17 -12.41 -14.57
CA ASP A 135 0.54 -12.22 -15.86
C ASP A 135 2.07 -12.41 -15.75
N PRO A 136 2.54 -13.64 -15.43
CA PRO A 136 3.97 -13.93 -15.27
C PRO A 136 4.73 -13.89 -16.59
N ASP A 137 6.07 -13.78 -16.55
CA ASP A 137 6.91 -13.98 -17.76
C ASP A 137 6.79 -15.43 -18.29
N PRO A 138 6.39 -15.64 -19.55
CA PRO A 138 6.28 -16.97 -20.14
C PRO A 138 7.64 -17.60 -20.52
N ARG A 139 8.73 -16.83 -20.49
CA ARG A 139 10.06 -17.22 -21.00
C ARG A 139 10.96 -17.67 -19.85
N ASP A 140 10.90 -18.94 -19.46
CA ASP A 140 11.99 -19.61 -18.71
C ASP A 140 11.83 -19.76 -17.18
N GLY A 141 10.59 -19.70 -16.64
CA GLY A 141 10.26 -20.23 -15.31
C GLY A 141 10.78 -19.42 -14.10
N VAL A 142 11.38 -18.26 -14.33
CA VAL A 142 11.62 -17.23 -13.32
C VAL A 142 10.36 -16.35 -13.26
N GLU A 143 9.55 -16.53 -12.22
CA GLU A 143 8.26 -15.85 -12.12
C GLU A 143 8.43 -14.47 -11.50
N GLY A 144 8.03 -13.46 -12.28
CA GLY A 144 7.69 -12.09 -11.92
C GLY A 144 6.64 -11.60 -12.93
N SER A 145 5.89 -10.55 -12.60
CA SER A 145 4.78 -10.04 -13.40
C SER A 145 5.25 -9.20 -14.60
N LEU A 146 6.09 -9.76 -15.48
CA LEU A 146 6.65 -9.01 -16.61
C LEU A 146 5.64 -8.78 -17.75
N GLU A 147 4.70 -9.70 -17.97
CA GLU A 147 3.61 -9.41 -18.92
C GLU A 147 2.70 -8.31 -18.35
N PHE A 148 2.43 -8.30 -17.04
CA PHE A 148 1.73 -7.19 -16.40
C PHE A 148 2.51 -5.87 -16.52
N ARG A 149 3.84 -5.90 -16.28
CA ARG A 149 4.73 -4.75 -16.43
C ARG A 149 4.62 -4.14 -17.83
N GLN A 150 4.58 -4.95 -18.88
CA GLN A 150 4.40 -4.45 -20.25
C GLN A 150 3.04 -3.76 -20.45
N LYS A 151 1.98 -4.27 -19.82
CA LYS A 151 0.66 -3.62 -19.82
C LYS A 151 0.74 -2.26 -19.08
N LEU A 152 1.45 -2.18 -17.95
CA LEU A 152 1.69 -0.93 -17.24
C LEU A 152 2.53 0.05 -18.07
N ASP A 153 3.61 -0.40 -18.71
CA ASP A 153 4.46 0.43 -19.57
C ASP A 153 3.64 1.07 -20.70
N ALA A 154 2.75 0.30 -21.33
CA ALA A 154 1.86 0.78 -22.38
C ALA A 154 0.84 1.83 -21.87
N ALA A 155 0.30 1.65 -20.67
CA ALA A 155 -0.67 2.57 -20.07
C ALA A 155 -0.02 3.85 -19.52
N ILE A 156 1.14 3.72 -18.88
CA ILE A 156 1.82 4.82 -18.18
C ILE A 156 2.59 5.69 -19.18
N GLY A 157 3.33 5.07 -20.10
CA GLY A 157 4.05 5.76 -21.18
C GLY A 157 5.34 6.47 -20.76
N GLU A 158 5.84 6.22 -19.54
CA GLU A 158 7.09 6.80 -19.01
C GLU A 158 8.14 5.71 -18.74
N PRO A 159 9.45 5.99 -18.94
CA PRO A 159 10.52 5.02 -18.68
C PRO A 159 10.61 4.54 -17.23
N TYR A 160 10.33 5.44 -16.29
CA TYR A 160 10.32 5.16 -14.85
C TYR A 160 8.95 5.50 -14.28
N TYR A 161 8.49 4.63 -13.37
CA TYR A 161 7.34 4.87 -12.52
C TYR A 161 7.42 4.03 -11.26
N LYS A 162 6.67 4.44 -10.24
CA LYS A 162 6.47 3.67 -9.01
C LYS A 162 4.99 3.48 -8.74
N ILE A 163 4.57 2.24 -8.51
CA ILE A 163 3.24 1.87 -8.06
C ILE A 163 3.24 1.77 -6.54
N GLU A 164 2.33 2.47 -5.87
CA GLU A 164 2.14 2.37 -4.42
C GLU A 164 0.69 2.25 -3.98
N GLY A 165 -0.29 2.47 -4.86
CA GLY A 165 -1.70 2.25 -4.51
C GLY A 165 -2.22 0.95 -5.12
N LEU A 166 -3.04 0.21 -4.38
CA LEU A 166 -3.79 -0.94 -4.90
C LEU A 166 -5.19 -0.99 -4.32
N ALA A 167 -6.21 -0.98 -5.16
CA ALA A 167 -7.58 -1.19 -4.70
C ALA A 167 -8.39 -2.00 -5.71
N VAL A 168 -9.41 -2.72 -5.21
CA VAL A 168 -10.43 -3.33 -6.06
C VAL A 168 -11.78 -2.69 -5.78
N VAL A 169 -12.44 -2.18 -6.82
CA VAL A 169 -13.78 -1.61 -6.71
C VAL A 169 -14.80 -2.39 -7.54
N PRO A 170 -16.09 -2.37 -7.17
CA PRO A 170 -17.14 -2.97 -7.97
C PRO A 170 -17.20 -2.43 -9.39
N SER A 171 -17.52 -3.30 -10.34
CA SER A 171 -17.67 -2.99 -11.76
C SER A 171 -18.96 -3.61 -12.30
N ASP A 172 -19.49 -3.04 -13.38
CA ASP A 172 -20.65 -3.55 -14.12
C ASP A 172 -20.32 -4.78 -14.99
N LYS A 173 -19.02 -5.07 -15.18
CA LYS A 173 -18.50 -6.23 -15.92
C LYS A 173 -17.30 -6.82 -15.20
N GLY A 174 -17.10 -8.13 -15.40
CA GLY A 174 -16.06 -8.88 -14.70
C GLY A 174 -16.34 -9.00 -13.20
N ASP A 175 -15.30 -9.33 -12.44
CA ASP A 175 -15.35 -9.49 -10.99
C ASP A 175 -14.96 -8.20 -10.23
N GLY A 176 -14.46 -7.20 -10.96
CA GLY A 176 -14.19 -5.87 -10.43
C GLY A 176 -13.38 -5.00 -11.39
N LEU A 177 -13.09 -3.78 -10.94
CA LEU A 177 -12.11 -2.88 -11.52
C LEU A 177 -10.91 -2.84 -10.57
N LEU A 178 -9.76 -3.29 -11.07
CA LEU A 178 -8.50 -3.26 -10.34
C LEU A 178 -7.81 -1.92 -10.60
N LEU A 179 -7.39 -1.26 -9.53
CA LEU A 179 -6.83 0.09 -9.53
C LEU A 179 -5.38 0.07 -9.04
N PHE A 180 -4.50 0.73 -9.78
CA PHE A 180 -3.09 0.89 -9.47
C PHE A 180 -2.74 2.37 -9.35
N GLY A 181 -2.34 2.76 -8.15
CA GLY A 181 -1.91 4.12 -7.84
C GLY A 181 -0.45 4.33 -8.26
N VAL A 182 -0.23 5.25 -9.21
CA VAL A 182 1.10 5.71 -9.61
C VAL A 182 1.51 6.85 -8.70
N ARG A 183 2.63 6.68 -7.99
CA ARG A 183 3.23 7.70 -7.10
C ARG A 183 4.21 8.59 -7.86
N GLU A 184 5.06 7.99 -8.66
CA GLU A 184 6.17 8.66 -9.35
C GLU A 184 6.11 8.29 -10.82
N GLN A 185 6.54 9.23 -11.67
CA GLN A 185 6.84 8.93 -13.07
C GLN A 185 7.89 9.91 -13.62
N GLY A 186 8.71 9.44 -14.56
CA GLY A 186 9.75 10.26 -15.18
C GLY A 186 10.78 9.44 -15.95
N ASN A 187 12.01 9.96 -16.07
CA ASN A 187 13.09 9.31 -16.81
C ASN A 187 13.82 8.26 -15.98
N SER A 188 13.96 8.48 -14.67
CA SER A 188 14.69 7.60 -13.75
C SER A 188 14.29 7.84 -12.28
N HIS A 189 14.75 6.97 -11.39
CA HIS A 189 14.52 7.06 -9.93
C HIS A 189 15.05 8.34 -9.25
N ASP A 190 15.85 9.14 -9.95
CA ASP A 190 16.42 10.41 -9.50
C ASP A 190 15.99 11.59 -10.39
N ASP A 191 15.16 11.34 -11.42
CA ASP A 191 14.57 12.31 -12.34
C ASP A 191 13.10 11.95 -12.59
N PHE A 192 12.28 12.20 -11.56
CA PHE A 192 10.85 11.96 -11.55
C PHE A 192 10.09 13.15 -10.96
N GLN A 193 8.77 13.12 -11.14
CA GLN A 193 7.83 13.99 -10.44
C GLN A 193 6.82 13.15 -9.65
N TYR A 194 6.35 13.68 -8.52
CA TYR A 194 5.24 13.06 -7.79
C TYR A 194 3.93 13.26 -8.54
N VAL A 195 3.19 12.18 -8.71
CA VAL A 195 1.87 12.13 -9.34
C VAL A 195 0.85 11.44 -8.43
N ARG A 196 -0.42 11.70 -8.72
CA ARG A 196 -1.58 11.03 -8.09
C ARG A 196 -2.49 10.50 -9.19
N ARG A 197 -1.90 9.66 -10.03
CA ARG A 197 -2.54 9.07 -11.22
C ARG A 197 -2.96 7.65 -10.89
N VAL A 198 -4.12 7.24 -11.35
CA VAL A 198 -4.64 5.88 -11.15
C VAL A 198 -4.85 5.25 -12.51
N ILE A 199 -4.16 4.13 -12.72
CA ILE A 199 -4.35 3.23 -13.86
C ILE A 199 -5.29 2.12 -13.43
N GLY A 200 -6.17 1.66 -14.31
CA GLY A 200 -7.03 0.54 -14.00
C GLY A 200 -7.46 -0.26 -15.21
N ALA A 201 -7.92 -1.47 -14.93
CA ALA A 201 -8.60 -2.32 -15.89
C ALA A 201 -9.57 -3.25 -15.15
N ARG A 202 -10.70 -3.53 -15.79
CA ARG A 202 -11.57 -4.61 -15.35
C ARG A 202 -10.88 -5.96 -15.50
N TYR A 203 -11.21 -6.86 -14.59
CA TYR A 203 -10.69 -8.22 -14.59
C TYR A 203 -11.79 -9.25 -14.35
N ALA A 204 -11.48 -10.51 -14.66
CA ALA A 204 -12.22 -11.68 -14.23
C ALA A 204 -11.29 -12.66 -13.51
N LEU A 205 -11.83 -13.39 -12.55
CA LEU A 205 -11.16 -14.54 -11.95
C LEU A 205 -11.24 -15.73 -12.92
N THR A 206 -10.11 -16.39 -13.12
CA THR A 206 -10.03 -17.62 -13.89
C THR A 206 -10.46 -18.82 -13.06
N ASP A 207 -10.69 -19.97 -13.72
CA ASP A 207 -10.96 -21.25 -13.04
C ASP A 207 -9.81 -21.71 -12.11
N SER A 208 -8.63 -21.09 -12.20
CA SER A 208 -7.47 -21.37 -11.36
C SER A 208 -7.27 -20.33 -10.24
N ASP A 209 -8.28 -19.52 -9.91
CA ASP A 209 -8.20 -18.46 -8.90
C ASP A 209 -7.09 -17.41 -9.18
N ASN A 210 -6.80 -17.16 -10.47
CA ASN A 210 -5.91 -16.09 -10.91
C ASN A 210 -6.70 -15.00 -11.64
N ILE A 211 -6.06 -13.88 -11.99
CA ILE A 211 -6.67 -12.72 -12.64
C ILE A 211 -6.40 -12.77 -14.14
N GLU A 212 -7.44 -12.53 -14.94
CA GLU A 212 -7.35 -12.18 -16.34
C GLU A 212 -7.92 -10.78 -16.56
N PHE A 213 -7.11 -9.87 -17.12
CA PHE A 213 -7.60 -8.55 -17.52
C PHE A 213 -8.45 -8.68 -18.79
N ILE A 214 -9.70 -8.20 -18.72
CA ILE A 214 -10.67 -8.29 -19.83
C ILE A 214 -10.73 -7.03 -20.68
N GLU A 215 -9.88 -6.05 -20.38
CA GLU A 215 -9.64 -4.82 -21.13
C GLU A 215 -8.19 -4.35 -20.92
N GLU A 216 -7.74 -3.38 -21.73
CA GLU A 216 -6.42 -2.77 -21.58
C GLU A 216 -6.37 -1.86 -20.35
N LEU A 217 -5.20 -1.83 -19.68
CA LEU A 217 -4.92 -0.85 -18.64
C LEU A 217 -4.96 0.56 -19.24
N HIS A 218 -5.63 1.48 -18.56
CA HIS A 218 -5.76 2.87 -18.97
C HIS A 218 -5.92 3.80 -17.78
N ASP A 219 -5.75 5.10 -18.02
CA ASP A 219 -6.10 6.14 -17.05
C ASP A 219 -7.57 6.07 -16.65
N VAL A 220 -7.81 5.87 -15.36
CA VAL A 220 -9.16 5.90 -14.79
C VAL A 220 -9.39 7.12 -13.90
N TYR A 221 -8.33 7.69 -13.33
CA TYR A 221 -8.44 8.85 -12.46
C TYR A 221 -7.12 9.59 -12.27
N ALA A 222 -7.17 10.89 -11.99
CA ALA A 222 -6.05 11.67 -11.50
C ALA A 222 -6.55 12.91 -10.75
N PHE A 223 -5.75 13.43 -9.82
CA PHE A 223 -6.02 14.70 -9.17
C PHE A 223 -4.74 15.45 -8.78
N ASP A 224 -4.84 16.76 -8.56
CA ASP A 224 -3.74 17.59 -8.10
C ASP A 224 -4.00 18.15 -6.68
N PRO A 225 -3.26 17.71 -5.66
CA PRO A 225 -3.44 18.18 -4.29
C PRO A 225 -2.99 19.64 -4.10
N ALA A 226 -2.17 20.21 -5.01
CA ALA A 226 -1.70 21.59 -4.92
C ALA A 226 -2.85 22.62 -5.02
N GLU A 227 -4.00 22.22 -5.55
CA GLU A 227 -5.19 23.07 -5.66
C GLU A 227 -5.97 23.22 -4.34
N TYR A 228 -5.60 22.47 -3.28
CA TYR A 228 -6.37 22.38 -2.04
C TYR A 228 -5.76 23.20 -0.90
N ALA A 229 -6.57 24.09 -0.34
CA ALA A 229 -6.20 24.83 0.86
C ALA A 229 -5.92 23.87 2.03
N GLY A 230 -4.70 23.91 2.56
CA GLY A 230 -4.26 23.09 3.70
C GLY A 230 -3.28 21.97 3.34
N VAL A 231 -3.07 21.68 2.05
CA VAL A 231 -1.92 20.87 1.62
C VAL A 231 -0.70 21.78 1.54
N ARG A 232 0.33 21.48 2.34
CA ARG A 232 1.52 22.33 2.49
C ARG A 232 2.76 21.77 1.81
N HIS A 233 2.73 20.51 1.43
CA HIS A 233 3.87 19.75 0.93
C HIS A 233 3.49 19.07 -0.39
N GLU A 234 4.43 19.03 -1.34
CA GLU A 234 4.30 18.17 -2.50
C GLU A 234 4.28 16.72 -2.04
N CYS A 235 3.30 15.94 -2.52
CA CYS A 235 3.07 14.58 -2.08
C CYS A 235 2.74 13.67 -3.27
N GLY A 236 3.08 12.39 -3.11
CA GLY A 236 2.72 11.30 -4.01
C GLY A 236 1.56 10.48 -3.45
N LEU A 237 0.87 9.74 -4.30
CA LEU A 237 -0.12 8.74 -3.86
C LEU A 237 0.62 7.55 -3.24
N SER A 238 0.26 7.17 -2.01
CA SER A 238 0.92 6.10 -1.23
C SER A 238 0.04 4.89 -0.94
N SER A 239 -1.29 5.03 -1.01
CA SER A 239 -2.21 3.88 -0.94
C SER A 239 -3.58 4.24 -1.50
N LEU A 240 -4.30 3.22 -1.95
CA LEU A 240 -5.72 3.28 -2.31
C LEU A 240 -6.46 2.24 -1.48
N GLU A 241 -7.59 2.60 -0.88
CA GLU A 241 -8.40 1.62 -0.15
C GLU A 241 -9.88 1.78 -0.46
N TYR A 242 -10.54 0.66 -0.74
CA TYR A 242 -11.98 0.64 -1.01
C TYR A 242 -12.77 0.44 0.28
N ASP A 243 -13.70 1.37 0.55
CA ASP A 243 -14.67 1.23 1.63
C ASP A 243 -16.01 0.69 1.07
N PRO A 244 -16.28 -0.63 1.25
CA PRO A 244 -17.52 -1.25 0.78
C PRO A 244 -18.74 -0.79 1.57
N TYR A 245 -18.59 -0.27 2.78
CA TYR A 245 -19.70 0.16 3.62
C TYR A 245 -20.35 1.46 3.14
N HIS A 246 -19.57 2.31 2.46
CA HIS A 246 -20.01 3.62 1.97
C HIS A 246 -19.84 3.82 0.47
N ALA A 247 -19.36 2.79 -0.25
CA ALA A 247 -19.10 2.85 -1.68
C ALA A 247 -18.21 4.06 -2.05
N ARG A 248 -17.03 4.13 -1.43
CA ARG A 248 -16.06 5.21 -1.62
C ARG A 248 -14.63 4.67 -1.59
N LEU A 249 -13.70 5.47 -2.10
CA LEU A 249 -12.27 5.26 -2.01
C LEU A 249 -11.69 6.20 -0.96
N TYR A 250 -10.78 5.66 -0.17
CA TYR A 250 -9.77 6.42 0.53
C TYR A 250 -8.51 6.48 -0.34
N LEU A 251 -7.87 7.64 -0.37
CA LEU A 251 -6.57 7.81 -1.00
C LEU A 251 -5.65 8.36 0.08
N VAL A 252 -4.49 7.73 0.26
CA VAL A 252 -3.44 8.23 1.13
C VAL A 252 -2.38 8.87 0.26
N THR A 253 -1.90 10.04 0.66
CA THR A 253 -0.75 10.66 0.01
C THR A 253 0.32 10.95 1.05
N SER A 254 1.56 10.57 0.78
CA SER A 254 2.69 10.82 1.68
C SER A 254 3.70 11.79 1.08
N PHE A 255 4.49 12.41 1.95
CA PHE A 255 5.59 13.29 1.55
C PHE A 255 6.81 13.09 2.45
N GLU A 256 7.96 13.35 1.86
CA GLU A 256 9.26 13.48 2.51
C GLU A 256 9.94 14.67 1.85
N THR A 257 10.24 15.70 2.65
CA THR A 257 10.86 16.93 2.16
C THR A 257 11.88 17.45 3.16
N GLU A 258 12.76 18.34 2.72
CA GLU A 258 13.73 18.99 3.60
C GLU A 258 13.27 20.43 3.87
N GLN A 259 13.09 20.79 5.14
CA GLN A 259 12.79 22.16 5.57
C GLN A 259 13.83 22.65 6.57
N ALA A 260 14.50 23.74 6.22
CA ALA A 260 15.55 24.34 7.05
C ALA A 260 16.67 23.36 7.46
N GLY A 261 16.95 22.35 6.64
CA GLY A 261 17.96 21.32 6.92
C GLY A 261 17.46 20.14 7.76
N GLU A 262 16.16 20.08 8.05
CA GLU A 262 15.50 18.98 8.76
C GLU A 262 14.58 18.22 7.81
N GLU A 263 14.62 16.88 7.90
CA GLU A 263 13.70 16.01 7.21
C GLU A 263 12.29 16.16 7.81
N VAL A 264 11.31 16.44 6.95
CA VAL A 264 9.90 16.56 7.30
C VAL A 264 9.14 15.50 6.53
N ILE A 265 8.54 14.59 7.27
CA ILE A 265 7.69 13.52 6.74
C ILE A 265 6.25 13.73 7.18
N GLY A 266 5.33 13.10 6.45
CA GLY A 266 3.93 13.10 6.82
C GLY A 266 3.05 12.54 5.72
N GLY A 267 1.75 12.79 5.86
CA GLY A 267 0.78 12.45 4.82
C GLY A 267 -0.58 13.09 5.02
N TYR A 268 -1.45 12.92 4.03
CA TYR A 268 -2.83 13.40 4.03
C TYR A 268 -3.77 12.25 3.69
N LEU A 269 -4.99 12.33 4.22
CA LEU A 269 -6.07 11.41 3.89
C LEU A 269 -7.14 12.12 3.05
N TRP A 270 -7.52 11.47 1.96
CA TRP A 270 -8.53 11.93 1.03
C TRP A 270 -9.66 10.93 0.94
N VAL A 271 -10.85 11.41 0.59
CA VAL A 271 -12.02 10.57 0.36
C VAL A 271 -12.74 10.95 -0.92
N LEU A 272 -13.20 9.96 -1.65
CA LEU A 272 -13.89 10.11 -2.93
C LEU A 272 -15.00 9.06 -3.08
N SER A 273 -16.25 9.46 -3.28
CA SER A 273 -17.31 8.48 -3.53
C SER A 273 -17.06 7.74 -4.85
N LEU A 274 -17.45 6.48 -4.99
CA LEU A 274 -17.30 5.75 -6.26
C LEU A 274 -18.02 6.47 -7.41
N ALA A 275 -19.17 7.08 -7.13
CA ALA A 275 -19.89 7.88 -8.12
C ALA A 275 -19.07 9.09 -8.59
N ASP A 276 -18.37 9.77 -7.67
CA ASP A 276 -17.52 10.91 -7.99
C ASP A 276 -16.22 10.49 -8.67
N PHE A 277 -15.64 9.34 -8.29
CA PHE A 277 -14.52 8.70 -8.99
C PHE A 277 -14.85 8.45 -10.46
N HIS A 278 -15.96 7.77 -10.75
CA HIS A 278 -16.40 7.53 -12.12
C HIS A 278 -16.79 8.81 -12.88
N ALA A 279 -17.17 9.86 -12.17
CA ALA A 279 -17.46 11.18 -12.76
C ALA A 279 -16.21 12.06 -12.91
N GLY A 280 -15.01 11.59 -12.53
CA GLY A 280 -13.76 12.35 -12.61
C GLY A 280 -13.75 13.59 -11.72
N LYS A 281 -14.49 13.58 -10.60
CA LYS A 281 -14.52 14.73 -9.68
C LYS A 281 -13.36 14.66 -8.69
N ALA A 282 -12.95 15.84 -8.25
CA ALA A 282 -12.02 16.09 -7.16
C ALA A 282 -12.33 15.28 -5.88
N PRO A 283 -11.32 14.69 -5.20
CA PRO A 283 -11.51 14.09 -3.89
C PRO A 283 -11.64 15.20 -2.82
N THR A 284 -12.07 14.83 -1.62
CA THR A 284 -12.18 15.75 -0.48
C THR A 284 -11.15 15.40 0.58
N LEU A 285 -10.43 16.41 1.09
CA LEU A 285 -9.56 16.23 2.25
C LEU A 285 -10.36 15.84 3.49
N VAL A 286 -9.87 14.82 4.19
CA VAL A 286 -10.36 14.44 5.51
C VAL A 286 -9.87 15.45 6.53
N LYS A 287 -10.73 15.75 7.50
CA LYS A 287 -10.47 16.73 8.55
C LYS A 287 -10.45 16.09 9.94
N ASN A 288 -9.70 16.68 10.85
CA ASN A 288 -9.74 16.32 12.27
C ASN A 288 -11.01 16.86 12.96
N GLU A 289 -11.20 16.54 14.25
CA GLU A 289 -12.34 17.01 15.06
C GLU A 289 -12.39 18.55 15.21
N ALA A 290 -11.26 19.24 15.06
CA ALA A 290 -11.21 20.71 15.06
C ALA A 290 -11.64 21.33 13.71
N GLY A 291 -11.88 20.51 12.68
CA GLY A 291 -12.25 20.94 11.34
C GLY A 291 -11.08 21.39 10.47
N GLU A 292 -9.85 21.14 10.92
CA GLU A 292 -8.60 21.36 10.19
C GLU A 292 -8.27 20.13 9.33
N VAL A 293 -7.43 20.30 8.32
CA VAL A 293 -6.97 19.17 7.49
C VAL A 293 -6.24 18.16 8.37
N LEU A 294 -6.55 16.87 8.21
CA LEU A 294 -5.79 15.82 8.85
C LEU A 294 -4.44 15.67 8.12
N GLU A 295 -3.39 16.13 8.76
CA GLU A 295 -2.00 15.87 8.37
C GLU A 295 -1.40 14.88 9.38
N PHE A 296 -0.90 13.75 8.89
CA PHE A 296 -0.22 12.76 9.73
C PHE A 296 1.20 13.23 10.06
N GLU A 297 1.63 13.03 11.30
CA GLU A 297 3.01 13.31 11.75
C GLU A 297 4.05 12.34 11.15
N HIS A 298 3.59 11.20 10.67
CA HIS A 298 4.40 10.10 10.13
C HIS A 298 4.05 9.86 8.66
N LYS A 299 4.97 9.26 7.90
CA LYS A 299 4.81 9.01 6.46
C LYS A 299 3.76 7.91 6.26
N ALA A 300 2.53 8.34 5.98
CA ALA A 300 1.36 7.46 5.89
C ALA A 300 1.38 6.69 4.56
N GLU A 301 1.54 5.37 4.64
CA GLU A 301 1.58 4.52 3.45
C GLU A 301 0.27 3.74 3.34
N GLY A 302 0.10 2.64 4.07
CA GLY A 302 -1.09 1.80 3.96
C GLY A 302 -2.29 2.25 4.81
N LEU A 303 -3.51 1.95 4.32
CA LEU A 303 -4.77 2.15 5.05
C LEU A 303 -5.72 0.96 4.86
N ALA A 304 -6.32 0.50 5.96
CA ALA A 304 -7.36 -0.53 5.94
C ALA A 304 -8.69 -0.01 6.50
N VAL A 305 -9.80 -0.33 5.83
CA VAL A 305 -11.16 -0.10 6.35
C VAL A 305 -11.52 -1.24 7.29
N LEU A 306 -11.68 -0.94 8.59
CA LEU A 306 -11.98 -1.96 9.60
C LEU A 306 -13.48 -2.27 9.66
N ASP A 307 -14.29 -1.23 9.62
CA ASP A 307 -15.75 -1.32 9.61
C ASP A 307 -16.37 0.00 9.13
N ARG A 308 -17.66 0.20 9.40
CA ARG A 308 -18.42 1.40 9.02
C ARG A 308 -17.86 2.71 9.60
N GLU A 309 -17.11 2.64 10.69
CA GLU A 309 -16.73 3.82 11.46
C GLU A 309 -15.23 3.89 11.70
N ARG A 310 -14.46 2.82 11.46
CA ARG A 310 -13.05 2.75 11.85
C ARG A 310 -12.13 2.50 10.66
N LEU A 311 -11.01 3.21 10.66
CA LEU A 311 -9.90 3.03 9.71
C LEU A 311 -8.61 2.75 10.50
N PHE A 312 -7.70 1.99 9.90
CA PHE A 312 -6.38 1.70 10.42
C PHE A 312 -5.32 2.21 9.44
N VAL A 313 -4.32 2.93 9.94
CA VAL A 313 -3.25 3.53 9.14
C VAL A 313 -1.91 3.05 9.65
N VAL A 314 -1.04 2.65 8.74
CA VAL A 314 0.36 2.26 9.00
C VAL A 314 1.32 3.27 8.41
N TYR A 315 2.54 3.26 8.92
CA TYR A 315 3.56 4.22 8.51
C TYR A 315 4.85 3.54 8.10
N ASP A 316 5.42 4.00 7.00
CA ASP A 316 6.79 3.69 6.60
C ASP A 316 7.65 4.93 6.78
N ASN A 317 8.22 5.10 7.96
CA ASN A 317 9.09 6.23 8.25
C ASN A 317 10.53 6.03 7.74
N ASP A 318 10.81 5.05 6.89
CA ASP A 318 12.16 4.75 6.41
C ASP A 318 13.14 4.57 7.59
N ARG A 319 14.13 5.47 7.73
CA ARG A 319 15.11 5.50 8.83
C ARG A 319 14.82 6.59 9.86
N ASN A 320 13.68 7.28 9.76
CA ASN A 320 13.21 8.16 10.80
C ASN A 320 12.60 7.33 11.95
N TYR A 321 13.24 7.40 13.10
CA TYR A 321 12.88 6.64 14.30
C TYR A 321 11.95 7.40 15.24
N ALA A 322 11.69 8.69 14.99
CA ALA A 322 10.89 9.51 15.89
C ALA A 322 9.47 8.95 16.04
N LEU A 323 8.94 8.97 17.26
CA LEU A 323 7.56 8.52 17.55
C LEU A 323 6.55 9.67 17.65
N GLY A 324 7.01 10.90 17.94
CA GLY A 324 6.12 12.07 18.01
C GLY A 324 4.98 11.84 19.01
N SER A 325 3.74 12.11 18.59
CA SER A 325 2.56 11.91 19.46
C SER A 325 2.15 10.45 19.68
N VAL A 326 2.73 9.49 18.96
CA VAL A 326 2.33 8.08 18.99
C VAL A 326 2.68 7.41 20.33
N ASP A 327 3.80 7.78 20.95
CA ASP A 327 4.33 7.12 22.14
C ASP A 327 5.05 8.15 23.04
N ALA A 328 5.19 7.85 24.33
CA ALA A 328 6.00 8.65 25.25
C ALA A 328 7.50 8.46 25.06
N ARG A 329 7.93 7.38 24.39
CA ARG A 329 9.32 7.18 23.93
C ARG A 329 9.63 8.15 22.81
N ASP A 330 10.86 8.68 22.78
CA ASP A 330 11.30 9.56 21.69
C ASP A 330 11.46 8.79 20.37
N GLU A 331 11.98 7.55 20.45
CA GLU A 331 12.33 6.73 19.28
C GLU A 331 11.77 5.31 19.38
N ARG A 332 11.36 4.77 18.23
CA ARG A 332 11.00 3.36 18.04
C ARG A 332 12.25 2.49 17.91
N HIS A 333 12.12 1.20 18.22
CA HIS A 333 13.11 0.21 17.80
C HIS A 333 12.98 -0.06 16.30
N ALA A 334 14.09 -0.45 15.65
CA ALA A 334 14.08 -0.76 14.22
C ALA A 334 13.04 -1.82 13.84
N CYS A 335 12.77 -2.79 14.71
CA CYS A 335 11.77 -3.83 14.47
C CYS A 335 10.32 -3.40 14.72
N GLU A 336 10.07 -2.14 15.09
CA GLU A 336 8.75 -1.61 15.40
C GLU A 336 8.26 -0.67 14.30
N ALA A 337 6.96 -0.69 14.02
CA ALA A 337 6.28 0.28 13.15
C ALA A 337 5.14 0.99 13.88
N PRO A 338 5.01 2.33 13.75
CA PRO A 338 3.89 3.04 14.35
C PRO A 338 2.58 2.78 13.57
N TYR A 339 1.44 2.99 14.23
CA TYR A 339 0.11 2.95 13.61
C TYR A 339 -0.85 3.97 14.24
N THR A 340 -1.93 4.26 13.52
CA THR A 340 -3.05 5.09 14.00
C THR A 340 -4.39 4.43 13.69
N LEU A 341 -5.30 4.43 14.65
CA LEU A 341 -6.71 4.05 14.48
C LEU A 341 -7.57 5.32 14.47
N LEU A 342 -8.30 5.51 13.38
CA LEU A 342 -9.21 6.63 13.18
C LEU A 342 -10.66 6.18 13.34
N THR A 343 -11.50 7.06 13.90
CA THR A 343 -12.96 6.91 13.91
C THR A 343 -13.61 8.03 13.12
N LEU A 344 -14.55 7.70 12.23
CA LEU A 344 -15.36 8.67 11.48
C LEU A 344 -16.35 9.37 12.41
N THR A 345 -16.51 10.68 12.26
CA THR A 345 -17.37 11.52 13.12
C THR A 345 -18.44 12.27 12.37
#